data_AF-A0A3M9MIL1-F1
#
_entry.id   AF-A0A3M9MIL1-F1
#
_cell.length_a   1.000
_cell.length_b   1.000
_cell.length_c   1.000
_cell.angle_alpha   90.00
_cell.angle_beta   90.00
_cell.angle_gamma   90.00
#
_symmetry.space_group_name_H-M   'P 1'
#
loop_
_entity.id
_entity.type
_entity.pdbx_description
1 polymer ?
#
loop_
_entity_poly.entity_id
_entity_poly.type
_entity_poly.pdbx_seq_one_letter_code
_entity_poly.pdbx_strand_id
1 'polypeptide(L)'
;MSDDPEQIRAQARRAARLAAEARQAATAVTSNTSIQWHSSGADRYRSKLSERAAEFRHRAGDFDELSRLLYSHARHVEDHERAIGTVMDGAGKVIDPLRLFS
;
A
#
# COMPACT_ATOMS: atom_id res chain seq x y z
N MET A 1 5.55 -4.29 -17.62
CA MET A 1 5.27 -3.56 -16.37
C MET A 1 6.56 -2.87 -16.01
N SER A 2 6.56 -1.54 -15.90
CA SER A 2 7.77 -0.80 -15.56
C SER A 2 8.03 -1.01 -14.08
N ASP A 3 9.15 -1.63 -13.71
CA ASP A 3 9.64 -1.70 -12.33
C ASP A 3 10.15 -0.33 -11.86
N ASP A 4 9.40 0.73 -12.17
CA ASP A 4 9.73 2.09 -11.79
C ASP A 4 9.35 2.29 -10.31
N PRO A 5 10.32 2.60 -9.42
CA PRO A 5 10.05 2.85 -8.01
C PRO A 5 8.96 3.90 -7.76
N GLU A 6 8.84 4.90 -8.63
CA GLU A 6 7.80 5.92 -8.50
C GLU A 6 6.40 5.36 -8.74
N GLN A 7 6.24 4.51 -9.76
CA GLN A 7 4.98 3.82 -10.05
C GLN A 7 4.59 2.88 -8.91
N ILE A 8 5.56 2.14 -8.34
CA ILE A 8 5.32 1.26 -7.19
C ILE A 8 4.82 2.08 -5.98
N ARG A 9 5.46 3.23 -5.69
CA ARG A 9 4.99 4.15 -4.64
C ARG A 9 3.61 4.74 -4.91
N ALA A 10 3.28 5.03 -6.16
CA ALA A 10 1.95 5.51 -6.53
C ALA A 10 0.87 4.45 -6.21
N GLN A 11 1.14 3.18 -6.47
CA GLN A 11 0.25 2.09 -6.06
C GLN A 11 0.19 1.93 -4.53
N ALA A 12 1.32 2.08 -3.82
CA ALA A 12 1.34 2.05 -2.36
C ALA A 12 0.44 3.14 -1.74
N ARG A 13 0.50 4.37 -2.26
CA ARG A 13 -0.38 5.48 -1.86
C ARG A 13 -1.85 5.18 -2.15
N ARG A 14 -2.13 4.56 -3.31
CA ARG A 14 -3.50 4.15 -3.67
C ARG A 14 -4.04 3.10 -2.69
N ALA A 15 -3.23 2.10 -2.32
CA ALA A 15 -3.61 1.12 -1.30
C ALA A 15 -3.89 1.79 0.05
N ALA A 16 -3.03 2.70 0.52
CA ALA A 16 -3.25 3.44 1.77
C ALA A 16 -4.55 4.27 1.73
N ARG A 17 -4.87 4.89 0.58
CA ARG A 17 -6.15 5.59 0.39
C ARG A 17 -7.34 4.65 0.49
N LEU A 18 -7.28 3.47 -0.14
CA LEU A 18 -8.34 2.46 -0.04
C LEU A 18 -8.52 1.95 1.40
N ALA A 19 -7.43 1.80 2.16
CA ALA A 19 -7.50 1.49 3.58
C ALA A 19 -8.25 2.57 4.38
N ALA A 20 -8.00 3.85 4.09
CA ALA A 20 -8.70 4.96 4.72
C ALA A 20 -10.20 4.98 4.35
N GLU A 21 -10.53 4.81 3.07
CA GLU A 21 -11.91 4.73 2.58
C GLU A 21 -12.67 3.54 3.22
N ALA A 22 -12.03 2.38 3.36
CA ALA A 22 -12.61 1.22 4.03
C ALA A 22 -12.89 1.49 5.51
N ARG A 23 -11.98 2.16 6.24
CA ARG A 23 -12.25 2.57 7.64
C ARG A 23 -13.40 3.57 7.74
N GLN A 24 -13.47 4.53 6.83
CA GLN A 24 -14.59 5.49 6.77
C GLN A 24 -15.92 4.77 6.54
N ALA A 25 -15.95 3.81 5.60
CA ALA A 25 -17.14 2.99 5.35
C ALA A 25 -17.53 2.16 6.57
N ALA A 26 -16.57 1.53 7.27
CA ALA A 26 -16.83 0.81 8.52
C ALA A 26 -17.48 1.72 9.57
N THR A 27 -16.93 2.92 9.76
CA THR A 27 -17.48 3.92 10.69
C THR A 27 -18.89 4.33 10.28
N ALA A 28 -19.14 4.64 9.01
CA ALA A 28 -20.44 5.05 8.51
C ALA A 28 -21.53 3.96 8.70
N VAL A 29 -21.17 2.69 8.49
CA VAL A 29 -22.07 1.55 8.72
C VAL A 29 -22.44 1.44 10.21
N THR A 30 -21.49 1.71 11.12
CA THR A 30 -21.73 1.68 12.57
C THR A 30 -22.26 2.99 13.17
N SER A 31 -22.21 4.12 12.47
CA SER A 31 -22.78 5.37 12.98
C SER A 31 -24.29 5.41 12.76
N ASN A 32 -24.80 4.70 11.74
CA ASN A 32 -26.22 4.61 11.41
C ASN A 32 -27.00 3.62 12.29
N THR A 33 -26.41 3.06 13.35
CA THR A 33 -27.11 2.13 14.28
C THR A 33 -28.08 2.80 15.25
N SER A 34 -28.46 4.07 15.05
CA SER A 34 -29.47 4.78 15.86
C SER A 34 -30.90 4.28 15.61
N ILE A 35 -31.09 2.97 15.51
CA ILE A 35 -32.41 2.34 15.45
C ILE A 35 -33.00 2.37 16.85
N GLN A 36 -33.97 3.25 17.04
CA GLN A 36 -34.62 3.48 18.33
C GLN A 36 -35.63 2.40 18.70
N TRP A 37 -36.04 1.53 17.77
CA TRP A 37 -36.93 0.42 18.09
C TRP A 37 -36.15 -0.74 18.72
N HIS A 38 -36.82 -1.45 19.62
CA HIS A 38 -36.31 -2.64 20.30
C HIS A 38 -37.12 -3.85 19.86
N SER A 39 -36.51 -4.70 19.03
CA SER A 39 -37.11 -5.94 18.55
C SER A 39 -36.01 -6.93 18.17
N SER A 40 -36.33 -8.22 18.11
CA SER A 40 -35.40 -9.25 17.64
C SER A 40 -34.91 -8.99 16.20
N GLY A 41 -35.74 -8.36 15.37
CA GLY A 41 -35.35 -7.89 14.03
C GLY A 41 -34.30 -6.77 14.08
N ALA A 42 -34.43 -5.84 15.04
CA ALA A 42 -33.45 -4.78 15.29
C ALA A 42 -32.09 -5.36 15.70
N ASP A 43 -32.09 -6.35 16.59
CA ASP A 43 -30.86 -7.00 17.05
C ASP A 43 -30.15 -7.72 15.91
N ARG A 44 -30.89 -8.47 15.09
CA ARG A 44 -30.34 -9.12 13.89
C ARG A 44 -29.75 -8.10 12.92
N TYR A 45 -30.42 -6.98 12.71
CA TYR A 45 -29.93 -5.92 11.83
C TYR A 45 -28.64 -5.27 12.39
N ARG A 46 -28.59 -4.95 13.70
CA ARG A 46 -27.38 -4.43 14.36
C ARG A 46 -26.21 -5.43 14.28
N SER A 47 -26.48 -6.73 14.42
CA SER A 47 -25.46 -7.78 14.22
C SER A 47 -24.90 -7.74 12.80
N LYS A 48 -25.77 -7.66 11.78
CA LYS A 48 -25.36 -7.60 10.38
C LYS A 48 -24.54 -6.35 10.04
N LEU A 49 -24.90 -5.19 10.60
CA LEU A 49 -24.08 -3.99 10.46
C LEU A 49 -22.71 -4.15 11.12
N SER A 50 -22.65 -4.78 12.28
CA SER A 50 -21.39 -5.05 13.00
C SER A 50 -20.49 -6.01 12.22
N GLU A 51 -21.06 -7.09 11.66
CA GLU A 51 -20.35 -8.02 10.76
C GLU A 51 -19.77 -7.29 9.55
N ARG A 52 -20.58 -6.42 8.91
CA ARG A 52 -20.14 -5.66 7.73
C ARG A 52 -19.04 -4.65 8.06
N ALA A 53 -19.14 -3.99 9.20
CA ALA A 53 -18.11 -3.07 9.66
C ALA A 53 -16.80 -3.82 9.98
N ALA A 54 -16.87 -5.02 10.56
CA ALA A 54 -15.71 -5.86 10.79
C ALA A 54 -15.03 -6.26 9.47
N GLU A 55 -15.80 -6.62 8.44
CA GLU A 55 -15.28 -6.92 7.11
C GLU A 55 -14.54 -5.73 6.49
N PHE A 56 -15.10 -4.52 6.57
CA PHE A 56 -14.42 -3.32 6.08
C PHE A 56 -13.11 -3.04 6.83
N ARG A 57 -13.08 -3.24 8.15
CA ARG A 57 -11.85 -3.09 8.95
C ARG A 57 -10.79 -4.12 8.58
N HIS A 58 -11.20 -5.35 8.31
CA HIS A 58 -10.29 -6.41 7.86
C HIS A 58 -9.65 -6.04 6.52
N ARG A 59 -10.47 -5.65 5.53
CA ARG A 59 -9.98 -5.17 4.22
C ARG A 59 -9.08 -3.95 4.33
N ALA A 60 -9.36 -3.04 5.27
CA ALA A 60 -8.48 -1.91 5.52
C ALA A 60 -7.08 -2.37 5.96
N GLY A 61 -7.01 -3.38 6.83
CA GLY A 61 -5.76 -4.01 7.24
C GLY A 61 -5.01 -4.64 6.07
N ASP A 62 -5.72 -5.35 5.19
CA ASP A 62 -5.10 -5.94 3.98
C ASP A 62 -4.49 -4.86 3.06
N PHE A 63 -5.18 -3.72 2.92
CA PHE A 63 -4.67 -2.59 2.14
C PHE A 63 -3.49 -1.88 2.80
N ASP A 64 -3.46 -1.76 4.13
CA ASP A 64 -2.29 -1.24 4.84
C ASP A 64 -1.08 -2.14 4.61
N GLU A 65 -1.27 -3.45 4.72
CA GLU A 65 -0.21 -4.44 4.54
C GLU A 65 0.32 -4.41 3.10
N LEU A 66 -0.59 -4.36 2.10
CA LEU A 66 -0.21 -4.19 0.71
C LEU A 66 0.59 -2.89 0.48
N SER A 67 0.14 -1.78 1.08
CA SER A 67 0.85 -0.50 0.99
C SER A 67 2.26 -0.61 1.55
N ARG A 68 2.42 -1.24 2.72
CA ARG A 68 3.71 -1.48 3.38
C ARG A 68 4.64 -2.33 2.50
N LEU A 69 4.13 -3.42 1.94
CA LEU A 69 4.90 -4.31 1.05
C LEU A 69 5.34 -3.58 -0.23
N LEU A 70 4.47 -2.77 -0.83
CA LEU A 70 4.81 -1.98 -2.01
C LEU A 70 5.89 -0.93 -1.73
N TYR A 71 5.82 -0.24 -0.59
CA TYR A 71 6.89 0.68 -0.19
C TYR A 71 8.22 -0.03 0.04
N SER A 72 8.19 -1.20 0.68
CA SER A 72 9.40 -2.03 0.86
C SER A 72 9.98 -2.44 -0.49
N HIS A 73 9.12 -2.86 -1.42
CA HIS A 73 9.54 -3.27 -2.76
C HIS A 73 10.15 -2.11 -3.56
N ALA A 74 9.51 -0.93 -3.56
CA ALA A 74 10.05 0.26 -4.22
C ALA A 74 11.45 0.61 -3.71
N ARG A 75 11.67 0.52 -2.39
CA ARG A 75 12.98 0.73 -1.79
C ARG A 75 14.01 -0.30 -2.26
N HIS A 76 13.64 -1.57 -2.32
CA HIS A 76 14.53 -2.63 -2.83
C HIS A 76 14.92 -2.40 -4.29
N VAL A 77 13.99 -1.94 -5.13
CA VAL A 77 14.28 -1.62 -6.53
C VAL A 77 15.28 -0.47 -6.62
N GLU A 78 15.09 0.62 -5.88
CA GLU A 78 16.03 1.76 -5.88
C GLU A 78 17.43 1.38 -5.38
N ASP A 79 17.50 0.56 -4.33
CA ASP A 79 18.77 0.11 -3.79
C ASP A 79 19.50 -0.78 -4.83
N HIS A 80 18.76 -1.59 -5.59
CA HIS A 80 19.28 -2.39 -6.70
C HIS A 80 19.78 -1.52 -7.87
N GLU A 81 18.98 -0.54 -8.29
CA GLU A 81 19.35 0.41 -9.36
C GLU A 81 20.59 1.22 -8.98
N ARG A 82 20.67 1.70 -7.74
CA ARG A 82 21.85 2.43 -7.23
C ARG A 82 23.10 1.55 -7.19
N ALA A 83 22.95 0.27 -6.81
CA ALA A 83 24.06 -0.67 -6.81
C ALA A 83 24.59 -0.93 -8.23
N ILE A 84 23.70 -1.12 -9.21
CA ILE A 84 24.08 -1.27 -10.62
C ILE A 84 24.78 -0.02 -11.14
N GLY A 85 24.24 1.17 -10.87
CA GLY A 85 24.85 2.44 -11.27
C GLY A 85 26.26 2.62 -10.70
N THR A 86 26.45 2.29 -9.42
CA THR A 86 27.78 2.35 -8.75
C THR A 86 28.79 1.41 -9.40
N VAL A 87 28.37 0.20 -9.76
CA VAL A 87 29.24 -0.78 -10.45
C VAL A 87 29.59 -0.32 -11.87
N MET A 88 28.62 0.23 -12.61
CA MET A 88 28.83 0.75 -13.96
C MET A 88 29.75 1.98 -13.98
N ASP A 89 29.59 2.92 -13.05
CA ASP A 89 30.46 4.08 -12.90
C ASP A 89 31.90 3.69 -12.52
N GLY A 90 32.04 2.67 -11.66
CA GLY A 90 33.33 2.08 -11.31
C GLY A 90 34.02 1.42 -12.51
N ALA A 91 33.27 0.66 -13.32
CA ALA A 91 33.80 0.01 -14.52
C ALA A 91 34.19 1.03 -15.61
N GLY A 92 33.40 2.09 -15.80
CA GLY A 92 33.71 3.18 -16.75
C GLY A 92 35.02 3.89 -16.41
N LYS A 93 35.28 4.15 -15.12
CA LYS A 93 36.54 4.76 -14.65
C LYS A 93 37.77 3.88 -14.81
N VAL A 94 37.62 2.55 -14.87
CA VAL A 94 38.75 1.61 -15.07
C VAL A 94 39.12 1.49 -16.56
N ILE A 95 38.21 1.80 -17.48
CA ILE A 95 38.46 1.76 -18.94
C ILE A 95 39.13 3.06 -19.43
N ASP A 96 38.88 4.20 -18.77
CA ASP A 96 39.41 5.52 -19.18
C ASP A 96 40.92 5.81 -18.97
N PRO A 97 41.73 5.10 -18.16
CA PRO A 97 43.18 5.30 -18.11
C PRO A 97 43.93 4.67 -19.29
N LEU A 98 43.29 3.80 -20.08
CA LEU A 98 43.93 3.11 -21.22
C LEU A 98 43.90 3.92 -22.53
N ARG A 99 43.26 5.11 -22.54
CA ARG A 99 43.27 6.03 -23.69
C ARG A 99 44.27 7.19 -23.60
N LEU A 100 45.03 7.29 -22.51
CA LEU A 100 46.04 8.35 -22.30
C LEU A 100 47.47 7.98 -22.75
N PHE A 101 47.65 6.82 -23.39
CA PHE A 101 48.95 6.35 -23.89
C PHE A 101 48.97 6.01 -25.39
N SER A 102 48.20 6.71 -26.21
CA SER A 102 48.32 6.61 -27.68
C SER A 102 48.41 7.96 -28.36
#